data_AF-A0A9E5KA56-F1
#
_entry.id   AF-A0A9E5KA56-F1
#
_cell.length_a   1.000
_cell.length_b   1.000
_cell.length_c   1.000
_cell.angle_alpha   90.00
_cell.angle_beta   90.00
_cell.angle_gamma   90.00
#
_symmetry.space_group_name_H-M   'P 1'
#
loop_
_entity.id
_entity.type
_entity.pdbx_description
1 polymer ?
#
loop_
_entity_poly.entity_id
_entity_poly.type
_entity_poly.pdbx_seq_one_letter_code
_entity_poly.pdbx_strand_id
1 'polypeptide(L)'
;NCILLLEDAEKVLRSRNAQDNEAISNILNITDGILGDCLNIMVIATFNIDRDNIDPALVRKGRLLLEHHFKALPEQSANAILDKMGTRKKASGPMTLAEIYNPDDNFHEEEERRKVGF
;
A
#
# COMPACT_ATOMS: atom_id res chain seq x y z
N ASN A 1 8.75 3.66 23.15
CA ASN A 1 8.18 3.80 21.80
C ASN A 1 8.44 2.55 21.02
N CYS A 2 7.38 1.76 20.86
CA CYS A 2 7.37 0.55 20.04
C CYS A 2 6.62 0.88 18.74
N ILE A 3 7.14 0.44 17.59
CA ILE A 3 6.46 0.57 16.31
C ILE A 3 6.21 -0.85 15.80
N LEU A 4 4.95 -1.15 15.49
CA LEU A 4 4.54 -2.39 14.85
C LEU A 4 4.20 -2.07 13.39
N LEU A 5 5.00 -2.60 12.47
CA LEU A 5 4.78 -2.48 11.03
C LEU A 5 4.10 -3.75 10.50
N LEU A 6 2.93 -3.59 9.90
CA LEU A 6 2.17 -4.65 9.27
C LEU A 6 2.18 -4.42 7.76
N GLU A 7 2.95 -5.23 7.03
CA GLU A 7 2.98 -5.20 5.58
C GLU A 7 1.92 -6.14 4.99
N ASP A 8 1.31 -5.77 3.85
CA ASP A 8 0.27 -6.56 3.17
C ASP A 8 -0.85 -6.96 4.16
N ALA A 9 -1.34 -5.94 4.88
CA ALA A 9 -2.23 -6.11 6.02
C ALA A 9 -3.71 -6.30 5.62
N GLU A 10 -4.02 -6.50 4.34
CA GLU A 10 -5.40 -6.56 3.82
C GLU A 10 -6.25 -7.58 4.57
N LYS A 11 -5.71 -8.78 4.80
CA LYS A 11 -6.44 -9.86 5.51
C LYS A 11 -6.74 -9.47 6.96
N VAL A 12 -5.85 -8.70 7.56
CA VAL A 12 -5.94 -8.26 8.95
C VAL A 12 -6.83 -7.03 9.09
N LEU A 13 -6.91 -6.16 8.07
CA LEU A 13 -7.67 -4.90 8.13
C LEU A 13 -9.10 -5.02 7.58
N ARG A 14 -9.40 -6.07 6.81
CA ARG A 14 -10.70 -6.22 6.14
C ARG A 14 -11.81 -6.62 7.10
N SER A 15 -12.97 -6.00 6.90
CA SER A 15 -14.22 -6.45 7.52
C SER A 15 -14.87 -7.55 6.66
N ARG A 16 -14.69 -8.82 7.04
CA ARG A 16 -15.73 -9.91 7.09
C ARG A 16 -15.17 -11.33 6.90
N ASN A 17 -15.02 -12.02 8.04
CA ASN A 17 -15.45 -13.39 8.37
C ASN A 17 -15.21 -13.59 9.88
N ALA A 18 -15.92 -14.50 10.54
CA ALA A 18 -15.78 -14.71 12.00
C ALA A 18 -14.33 -15.01 12.43
N GLN A 19 -13.52 -15.56 11.52
CA GLN A 19 -12.13 -15.93 11.73
C GLN A 19 -11.17 -14.73 11.56
N ASP A 20 -11.48 -13.75 10.71
CA ASP A 20 -10.64 -12.57 10.46
C ASP A 20 -10.81 -11.49 11.56
N ASN A 21 -11.92 -11.55 12.30
CA ASN A 21 -12.19 -10.65 13.44
C ASN A 21 -11.21 -10.82 14.61
N GLU A 22 -10.56 -11.98 14.76
CA GLU A 22 -9.61 -12.22 15.85
C GLU A 22 -8.35 -11.36 15.70
N ALA A 23 -7.84 -11.22 14.47
CA ALA A 23 -6.64 -10.43 14.21
C ALA A 23 -6.85 -8.93 14.50
N ILE A 24 -7.99 -8.38 14.06
CA ILE A 24 -8.40 -7.00 14.37
C ILE A 24 -8.56 -6.81 15.87
N SER A 25 -9.28 -7.72 16.53
CA SER A 25 -9.50 -7.65 17.98
C SER A 25 -8.19 -7.68 18.74
N ASN A 26 -7.22 -8.50 18.32
CA ASN A 26 -5.89 -8.53 18.92
C ASN A 26 -5.13 -7.22 18.72
N ILE A 27 -5.18 -6.61 17.52
CA ILE A 27 -4.56 -5.29 17.30
C ILE A 27 -5.21 -4.24 18.20
N LEU A 28 -6.55 -4.19 18.22
CA LEU A 28 -7.30 -3.27 19.07
C LEU A 28 -6.96 -3.45 20.55
N ASN A 29 -6.86 -4.70 21.04
CA ASN A 29 -6.53 -4.98 22.44
C ASN A 29 -5.08 -4.70 22.81
N ILE A 30 -4.17 -4.73 21.83
CA ILE A 30 -2.75 -4.41 22.05
C ILE A 30 -2.52 -2.89 22.00
N THR A 31 -3.28 -2.17 21.17
CA THR A 31 -3.20 -0.70 21.09
C THR A 31 -4.05 0.01 22.14
N ASP A 32 -5.16 -0.61 22.57
CA ASP A 32 -6.08 -0.04 23.55
C ASP A 32 -5.93 -0.75 24.91
N GLY A 33 -5.79 0.03 25.99
CA GLY A 33 -5.72 -0.47 27.37
C GLY A 33 -4.31 -0.50 27.95
N ILE A 34 -4.12 -1.23 29.06
CA ILE A 34 -2.90 -1.16 29.90
C ILE A 34 -1.62 -1.42 29.10
N LEU A 35 -1.62 -2.38 28.17
CA LEU A 35 -0.44 -2.66 27.35
C LEU A 35 -0.15 -1.54 26.35
N GLY A 36 -1.18 -1.00 25.70
CA GLY A 36 -1.07 0.16 24.82
C GLY A 36 -0.53 1.39 25.56
N ASP A 37 -1.06 1.65 26.76
CA ASP A 37 -0.65 2.76 27.64
C ASP A 37 0.79 2.58 28.15
N CYS A 38 1.20 1.35 28.49
CA CYS A 38 2.55 1.07 28.98
C CYS A 38 3.61 1.04 27.88
N LEU A 39 3.27 0.53 26.69
CA LEU A 39 4.22 0.30 25.60
C LEU A 39 4.25 1.44 24.58
N ASN A 40 3.22 2.29 24.57
CA ASN A 40 3.01 3.37 23.61
C ASN A 40 3.25 2.87 22.17
N ILE A 41 2.48 1.84 21.79
CA ILE A 41 2.65 1.14 20.51
C ILE A 41 2.01 1.98 19.39
N MET A 42 2.81 2.29 18.38
CA MET A 42 2.33 2.86 17.13
C MET A 42 2.23 1.75 16.08
N VAL A 43 1.04 1.59 15.49
CA VAL A 43 0.84 0.63 14.40
C VAL A 43 0.88 1.37 13.07
N ILE A 44 1.71 0.90 12.15
CA ILE A 44 1.74 1.33 10.74
C ILE A 44 1.35 0.11 9.93
N ALA A 45 0.36 0.26 9.04
CA ALA A 45 -0.09 -0.83 8.19
C ALA A 45 -0.12 -0.38 6.73
N THR A 46 0.42 -1.21 5.84
CA THR A 46 0.31 -1.04 4.39
C THR A 46 -0.75 -1.99 3.85
N PHE A 47 -1.49 -1.53 2.83
CA PHE A 47 -2.53 -2.32 2.19
C PHE A 47 -2.84 -1.76 0.81
N ASN A 48 -3.34 -2.62 -0.07
CA ASN A 48 -3.66 -2.34 -1.47
C ASN A 48 -5.15 -2.64 -1.75
N ILE A 49 -6.03 -2.10 -0.91
CA ILE A 49 -7.48 -2.31 -0.97
C ILE A 49 -8.21 -1.00 -0.84
N ASP A 50 -9.42 -0.93 -1.39
CA ASP A 50 -10.25 0.25 -1.22
C ASP A 50 -10.48 0.52 0.26
N ARG A 51 -10.38 1.79 0.63
CA ARG A 51 -10.58 2.29 2.00
C ARG A 51 -11.89 1.79 2.63
N ASP A 52 -12.94 1.66 1.83
CA ASP A 52 -14.28 1.23 2.29
C ASP A 52 -14.32 -0.25 2.71
N ASN A 53 -13.28 -1.02 2.40
CA ASN A 53 -13.14 -2.41 2.83
C ASN A 53 -12.43 -2.56 4.18
N ILE A 54 -11.89 -1.47 4.75
CA ILE A 54 -11.23 -1.46 6.05
C ILE A 54 -12.28 -1.48 7.17
N ASP A 55 -12.01 -2.20 8.25
CA ASP A 55 -12.88 -2.23 9.41
C ASP A 55 -13.10 -0.82 10.01
N PRO A 56 -14.36 -0.37 10.13
CA PRO A 56 -14.70 0.96 10.64
C PRO A 56 -14.14 1.27 12.05
N ALA A 57 -13.89 0.24 12.86
CA ALA A 57 -13.35 0.40 14.20
C ALA A 57 -11.90 0.89 14.21
N LEU A 58 -11.13 0.64 13.13
CA LEU A 58 -9.74 1.08 12.97
C LEU A 58 -9.66 2.54 12.49
N VAL A 59 -10.58 2.95 11.60
CA VAL A 59 -10.61 4.32 11.03
C VAL A 59 -11.29 5.35 11.92
N ARG A 60 -11.82 4.93 13.08
CA ARG A 60 -12.48 5.80 14.04
C ARG A 60 -11.51 6.89 14.56
N LYS A 61 -12.03 8.11 14.70
CA LYS A 61 -11.31 9.24 15.32
C LYS A 61 -10.76 8.84 16.69
N GLY A 62 -9.45 9.03 16.88
CA GLY A 62 -8.71 8.65 18.09
C GLY A 62 -7.87 7.38 17.92
N ARG A 63 -8.21 6.48 16.99
CA ARG A 63 -7.40 5.29 16.64
C ARG A 63 -6.57 5.53 15.39
N LEU A 64 -7.20 6.10 14.35
CA LEU A 64 -6.49 6.51 13.14
C LEU A 64 -5.85 7.88 13.32
N LEU A 65 -4.53 7.91 13.39
CA LEU A 65 -3.75 9.15 13.52
C LEU A 65 -3.47 9.79 12.15
N LEU A 66 -3.13 8.96 11.15
CA LEU A 66 -2.76 9.39 9.82
C LEU A 66 -3.17 8.33 8.81
N GLU A 67 -3.67 8.77 7.67
CA GLU A 67 -3.90 7.95 6.49
C GLU A 67 -3.17 8.60 5.31
N HIS A 68 -2.42 7.81 4.55
CA HIS A 68 -1.73 8.27 3.35
C HIS A 68 -2.03 7.33 2.19
N HIS A 69 -2.57 7.89 1.10
CA HIS A 69 -2.82 7.15 -0.12
C HIS A 69 -1.70 7.44 -1.13
N PHE A 70 -0.86 6.43 -1.37
CA PHE A 70 0.16 6.49 -2.40
C PHE A 70 -0.49 6.44 -3.80
N LYS A 71 -0.22 7.46 -4.60
CA LYS A 71 -0.65 7.55 -6.01
C LYS A 71 0.57 7.64 -6.91
N ALA A 72 0.34 7.55 -8.22
CA ALA A 72 1.35 7.91 -9.19
C ALA A 72 1.93 9.30 -8.88
N LEU A 73 3.24 9.41 -8.90
CA LEU A 73 3.95 10.66 -8.67
C LEU A 73 3.68 11.61 -9.83
N PRO A 74 3.46 12.91 -9.57
CA PRO A 74 3.37 13.90 -10.63
C PRO A 74 4.63 13.88 -11.50
N GLU A 75 4.47 14.23 -12.77
CA GLU A 75 5.54 14.24 -13.77
C GLU A 75 6.82 14.92 -13.27
N GLN A 76 6.70 16.06 -12.58
CA GLN A 76 7.83 16.78 -12.01
C GLN A 76 8.61 15.94 -10.98
N SER A 77 7.91 15.27 -10.06
CA SER A 77 8.53 14.41 -9.05
C SER A 77 9.12 13.15 -9.66
N ALA A 78 8.42 12.56 -10.65
CA ALA A 78 8.92 11.41 -11.39
C ALA A 78 10.22 11.75 -12.14
N ASN A 79 10.24 12.86 -12.88
CA ASN A 79 11.44 13.36 -13.57
C ASN A 79 12.58 13.69 -12.59
N ALA A 80 12.28 14.23 -11.40
CA ALA A 80 13.30 14.47 -10.39
C ALA A 80 13.96 13.18 -9.88
N ILE A 81 13.20 12.07 -9.79
CA ILE A 81 13.76 10.76 -9.42
C ILE A 81 14.56 10.18 -10.60
N LEU A 82 14.00 10.20 -11.82
CA LEU A 82 14.68 9.74 -13.03
C LEU A 82 16.04 10.44 -13.23
N ASP A 83 16.08 11.76 -13.05
CA ASP A 83 17.31 12.55 -13.15
C ASP A 83 18.34 12.15 -12.07
N LYS A 84 17.88 11.91 -10.84
CA LYS A 84 18.75 11.41 -9.76
C LYS A 84 19.31 10.01 -10.04
N MET A 85 18.58 9.18 -10.78
CA MET A 85 19.06 7.86 -11.22
C MET A 85 20.01 7.94 -12.42
N GLY A 86 20.20 9.11 -13.04
CA GLY A 86 21.05 9.29 -14.21
C GLY A 86 20.48 8.68 -15.50
N THR A 87 19.17 8.43 -15.55
CA THR A 87 18.52 7.96 -16.78
C THR A 87 18.36 9.09 -17.79
N ARG A 88 18.33 8.75 -19.09
CA ARG A 88 17.98 9.70 -20.16
C ARG A 88 16.47 9.78 -20.39
N LYS A 89 15.70 8.87 -19.79
CA LYS A 89 14.24 8.84 -19.94
C LYS A 89 13.61 9.98 -19.16
N LYS A 90 12.50 10.48 -19.70
CA LYS A 90 11.68 11.51 -19.08
C LYS A 90 10.25 10.99 -18.96
N ALA A 91 9.65 11.23 -17.81
CA ALA A 91 8.22 11.03 -17.62
C ALA A 91 7.47 12.05 -18.48
N SER A 92 6.48 11.60 -19.24
CA SER A 92 5.53 12.43 -20.01
C SER A 92 4.17 12.57 -19.32
N GLY A 93 4.10 12.11 -18.07
CA GLY A 93 2.90 12.11 -17.24
C GLY A 93 3.18 11.52 -15.86
N PRO A 94 2.15 11.33 -15.01
CA PRO A 94 2.32 10.71 -13.71
C PRO A 94 2.84 9.27 -13.82
N MET A 95 3.75 8.89 -12.91
CA MET A 95 4.32 7.54 -12.87
C MET A 95 4.39 7.01 -11.44
N THR A 96 4.11 5.73 -11.26
CA THR A 96 4.38 4.98 -10.04
C THR A 96 5.88 4.79 -9.84
N LEU A 97 6.29 4.47 -8.61
CA LEU A 97 7.68 4.12 -8.34
C LEU A 97 8.12 2.89 -9.15
N ALA A 98 7.25 1.90 -9.34
CA ALA A 98 7.55 0.71 -10.13
C ALA A 98 7.93 1.06 -11.58
N GLU A 99 7.12 1.90 -12.25
CA GLU A 99 7.40 2.36 -13.62
C GLU A 99 8.69 3.21 -13.70
N ILE A 100 8.98 4.01 -12.67
CA ILE A 100 10.20 4.84 -12.62
C ILE A 100 11.45 3.96 -12.50
N TYR A 101 11.44 2.96 -11.62
CA TYR A 101 12.58 2.08 -11.38
C TYR A 101 12.72 0.97 -12.43
N ASN A 102 11.65 0.64 -13.15
CA ASN A 102 11.67 -0.32 -14.24
C ASN A 102 11.11 0.28 -15.55
N PRO A 103 11.77 1.30 -16.13
CA PRO A 103 11.22 2.03 -17.25
C PRO A 103 11.35 1.27 -18.59
N ASP A 104 12.03 0.13 -18.60
CA ASP A 104 12.27 -0.75 -19.76
C ASP A 104 11.35 -1.98 -19.76
N ASP A 105 10.26 -2.00 -18.97
CA ASP A 105 9.25 -3.07 -19.03
C ASP A 105 8.58 -3.08 -20.42
N ASN A 106 9.27 -3.74 -21.34
CA ASN A 106 8.70 -4.53 -22.41
C ASN A 106 7.82 -5.57 -21.71
N PHE A 107 6.57 -5.22 -21.40
CA PHE A 107 5.52 -6.22 -21.43
C PHE A 107 5.70 -6.93 -22.77
N HIS A 108 5.99 -8.23 -22.74
CA HIS A 108 6.01 -9.05 -23.93
C HIS A 108 4.78 -8.66 -24.75
N GLU A 109 4.98 -8.02 -25.90
CA GLU A 109 3.93 -7.91 -26.90
C GLU A 109 3.40 -9.33 -27.07
N GLU A 110 2.11 -9.54 -26.84
CA GLU A 110 1.47 -10.77 -27.29
C GLU A 110 1.84 -10.88 -28.77
N GLU A 111 2.78 -11.76 -29.11
CA GLU A 111 3.07 -12.08 -30.50
C GLU A 111 1.71 -12.41 -31.10
N GLU A 112 1.20 -11.55 -31.98
CA GLU A 112 0.00 -11.81 -32.74
C GLU A 112 0.19 -13.20 -33.35
N ARG A 113 -0.44 -14.21 -32.73
CA ARG A 113 -0.44 -15.56 -33.26
C ARG A 113 -1.14 -15.45 -34.60
N ARG A 114 -0.36 -15.34 -35.66
CA ARG A 114 -0.85 -15.47 -37.03
C ARG A 114 -1.65 -16.75 -37.07
N LYS A 115 -2.97 -16.62 -37.20
CA LYS A 115 -3.85 -17.76 -37.45
C LYS A 115 -3.44 -18.33 -38.79
N VAL A 116 -2.61 -19.37 -38.76
CA VAL A 116 -2.40 -20.24 -39.93
C VAL A 116 -3.67 -21.07 -40.02
N GLY A 117 -4.53 -20.70 -40.96
CA GLY A 117 -5.71 -21.47 -41.31
C GLY A 117 -5.33 -22.72 -42.11
N PHE A 118 -6.16 -23.75 -41.96
CA PHE A 118 -6.51 -24.67 -43.03
C PHE A 118 -8.02 -24.52 -43.26
#